data_AF-A0A7K4D7L4-F1
#
_entry.id   AF-A0A7K4D7L4-F1
#
_cell.length_a   1.000
_cell.length_b   1.000
_cell.length_c   1.000
_cell.angle_alpha   90.00
_cell.angle_beta   90.00
_cell.angle_gamma   90.00
#
_symmetry.space_group_name_H-M   'P 1'
#
loop_
_entity.id
_entity.type
_entity.pdbx_description
1 polymer ?
#
loop_
_entity_poly.entity_id
_entity_poly.type
_entity_poly.pdbx_seq_one_letter_code
_entity_poly.pdbx_strand_id
1 'polypeptide(L)'
;MSKAKLWKIFSEYIRLRDSDNRGYCRCIYCDRVHNYKDIHAGHFIPKNKGWSIYFDEQNVNSQCAYCNLMLHGNQYAYGKAINDKYGKSVADKLI
;
A
#
# COMPACT_ATOMS: atom_id res chain seq x y z
N MET A 1 -22.90 2.60 -3.70
CA MET A 1 -21.82 3.22 -2.89
C MET A 1 -20.84 3.91 -3.84
N SER A 2 -20.43 5.15 -3.60
CA SER A 2 -19.51 5.84 -4.53
C SER A 2 -18.08 5.31 -4.41
N LYS A 3 -17.30 5.39 -5.50
CA LYS A 3 -15.87 5.01 -5.52
C LYS A 3 -15.07 5.70 -4.40
N ALA A 4 -15.34 6.98 -4.17
CA ALA A 4 -14.67 7.76 -3.12
C ALA A 4 -15.02 7.25 -1.71
N LYS A 5 -16.28 6.86 -1.47
CA LYS A 5 -16.68 6.25 -0.20
C LYS A 5 -16.04 4.88 0.00
N LEU A 6 -15.98 4.07 -1.05
CA LEU A 6 -15.31 2.77 -1.02
C LEU A 6 -13.80 2.92 -0.75
N TRP A 7 -13.13 3.90 -1.37
CA TRP A 7 -11.72 4.18 -1.12
C TRP A 7 -11.44 4.58 0.33
N LYS A 8 -12.29 5.39 0.97
CA LYS A 8 -12.13 5.73 2.39
C LYS A 8 -12.08 4.48 3.27
N ILE A 9 -13.04 3.56 3.07
CA ILE A 9 -13.12 2.32 3.83
C ILE A 9 -11.91 1.42 3.52
N PHE A 10 -11.61 1.21 2.23
CA PHE A 10 -10.51 0.36 1.80
C PHE A 10 -9.14 0.86 2.28
N SER A 11 -8.87 2.16 2.13
CA SER A 11 -7.59 2.74 2.57
C SER A 11 -7.39 2.70 4.09
N GLU A 12 -8.46 2.84 4.87
CA GLU A 12 -8.41 2.65 6.32
C GLU A 12 -8.17 1.18 6.69
N TYR A 13 -8.88 0.26 6.04
CA TYR A 13 -8.65 -1.18 6.18
C TYR A 13 -7.19 -1.57 5.91
N ILE A 14 -6.59 -1.12 4.80
CA ILE A 14 -5.19 -1.43 4.47
C ILE A 14 -4.23 -0.93 5.55
N ARG A 15 -4.44 0.29 6.06
CA ARG A 15 -3.57 0.87 7.10
C ARG A 15 -3.71 0.14 8.42
N LEU A 16 -4.93 -0.25 8.80
CA LEU A 16 -5.18 -1.04 10.00
C LEU A 16 -4.63 -2.46 9.88
N ARG A 17 -4.81 -3.12 8.72
CA ARG A 17 -4.25 -4.45 8.42
C ARG A 17 -2.72 -4.47 8.56
N ASP A 18 -2.07 -3.41 8.10
CA ASP A 18 -0.61 -3.27 8.16
C ASP A 18 -0.11 -2.65 9.48
N SER A 19 -1.01 -2.38 10.43
CA SER A 19 -0.66 -1.85 11.75
C SER A 19 -0.50 -2.95 12.79
N ASP A 20 0.35 -2.70 13.80
CA ASP A 20 0.41 -3.51 15.00
C ASP A 20 -0.78 -3.28 15.95
N ASN A 21 -0.80 -3.97 17.09
CA ASN A 21 -1.84 -3.82 18.10
C ASN A 21 -1.91 -2.43 18.77
N ARG A 22 -0.92 -1.56 18.52
CA ARG A 22 -0.87 -0.18 18.98
C ARG A 22 -1.24 0.81 17.86
N GLY A 23 -1.59 0.32 16.68
CA GLY A 23 -1.97 1.12 15.52
C GLY A 23 -0.79 1.75 14.79
N TYR A 24 0.41 1.18 14.88
CA TYR A 24 1.58 1.64 14.14
C TYR A 24 1.88 0.75 12.93
N CYS A 25 2.03 1.38 11.77
CA CYS A 25 2.40 0.73 10.51
C CYS A 25 3.86 0.98 10.19
N ARG A 26 4.50 0.00 9.57
CA ARG A 26 5.82 0.16 8.95
C ARG A 26 5.64 0.39 7.45
N CYS A 27 6.24 1.45 6.92
CA CYS A 27 6.23 1.71 5.48
C CYS A 27 6.77 0.49 4.72
N ILE A 28 6.06 0.07 3.67
CA ILE A 28 6.29 -1.18 2.93
C ILE A 28 7.75 -1.45 2.54
N TYR A 29 8.56 -0.44 2.24
CA TYR A 29 9.95 -0.65 1.79
C TYR A 29 11.05 0.15 2.50
N CYS A 30 10.72 1.13 3.36
CA CYS A 30 11.73 2.03 3.96
C CYS A 30 11.82 1.94 5.49
N ASP A 31 11.10 1.00 6.09
CA ASP A 31 11.07 0.70 7.52
C ASP A 31 10.65 1.81 8.48
N ARG A 32 10.39 3.04 8.00
CA ARG A 32 9.84 4.13 8.82
C ARG A 32 8.47 3.75 9.38
N VAL A 33 8.30 4.02 10.66
CA VAL A 33 7.08 3.70 11.42
C VAL A 33 6.24 4.95 11.63
N HIS A 34 4.93 4.82 11.39
CA HIS A 34 3.95 5.89 11.56
C HIS A 34 2.67 5.32 12.17
N ASN A 35 1.90 6.14 12.89
CA ASN A 35 0.55 5.73 13.27
C ASN A 35 -0.31 5.53 12.00
N TYR A 36 -1.27 4.61 12.03
CA TYR A 36 -2.15 4.31 10.89
C TYR A 36 -2.92 5.55 10.39
N LYS A 37 -3.14 6.54 11.25
CA LYS A 37 -3.76 7.83 10.90
C LYS A 37 -2.83 8.74 10.08
N ASP A 38 -1.52 8.61 10.25
CA ASP A 38 -0.48 9.48 9.68
C ASP A 38 0.30 8.84 8.53
N ILE A 39 -0.11 7.64 8.10
CA ILE A 39 0.47 6.92 6.96
C ILE A 39 -0.54 6.83 5.80
N HIS A 40 -0.06 6.64 4.57
CA HIS A 40 -0.92 6.46 3.40
C HIS A 40 -1.17 4.97 3.11
N ALA A 41 -2.23 4.70 2.33
CA ALA A 41 -2.38 3.46 1.58
C ALA A 41 -1.88 3.70 0.15
N GLY A 42 -0.67 3.24 -0.16
CA GLY A 42 0.00 3.48 -1.44
C GLY A 42 -0.18 2.31 -2.41
N HIS A 43 -0.49 2.61 -3.67
CA HIS A 43 -0.57 1.62 -4.75
C HIS A 43 0.83 1.30 -5.31
N PHE A 44 1.14 0.02 -5.53
CA PHE A 44 2.28 -0.40 -6.34
C PHE A 44 2.00 -0.13 -7.82
N ILE A 45 1.02 -0.82 -8.40
CA ILE A 45 0.52 -0.56 -9.74
C ILE A 45 -0.51 0.58 -9.70
N PRO A 46 -0.35 1.63 -10.54
CA PRO A 46 -1.20 2.80 -10.52
C PRO A 46 -2.71 2.52 -10.62
N LYS A 47 -3.48 3.26 -9.82
CA LYS A 47 -4.94 3.16 -9.70
C LYS A 47 -5.74 3.37 -10.99
N ASN A 48 -5.13 3.89 -12.07
CA ASN A 48 -5.79 4.07 -13.37
C ASN A 48 -5.78 2.80 -14.23
N LYS A 49 -5.17 1.70 -13.78
CA LYS A 49 -5.08 0.43 -14.51
C LYS A 49 -6.34 -0.45 -14.44
N GLY A 50 -7.28 -0.15 -13.54
CA GLY A 50 -8.57 -0.84 -13.48
C GLY A 50 -9.08 -1.05 -12.06
N TRP A 51 -10.34 -1.49 -11.93
CA TRP A 51 -10.99 -1.71 -10.63
C TRP A 51 -10.38 -2.87 -9.85
N SER A 52 -9.94 -3.93 -10.54
CA SER A 52 -9.25 -5.07 -9.92
C SER A 52 -8.01 -4.61 -9.17
N ILE A 53 -7.14 -3.86 -9.83
CA ILE A 53 -5.90 -3.31 -9.26
C ILE A 53 -6.14 -2.21 -8.23
N TYR A 54 -7.21 -1.42 -8.39
CA TYR A 54 -7.52 -0.31 -7.48
C TYR A 54 -7.77 -0.79 -6.05
N PHE A 55 -8.48 -1.92 -5.92
CA PHE A 55 -8.91 -2.51 -4.65
C PHE A 55 -8.23 -3.86 -4.36
N ASP A 56 -7.12 -4.15 -5.04
CA ASP A 56 -6.31 -5.33 -4.75
C ASP A 56 -5.48 -5.09 -3.49
N GLU A 57 -5.69 -5.94 -2.48
CA GLU A 57 -5.02 -5.84 -1.18
C GLU A 57 -3.51 -6.10 -1.24
N GLN A 58 -3.01 -6.88 -2.21
CA GLN A 58 -1.58 -7.11 -2.41
C GLN A 58 -0.94 -5.93 -3.13
N ASN A 59 -1.71 -5.24 -3.98
CA ASN A 59 -1.28 -4.04 -4.67
C ASN A 59 -1.21 -2.80 -3.76
N VAL A 60 -1.98 -2.76 -2.67
CA VAL A 60 -2.08 -1.59 -1.79
C VAL A 60 -1.57 -1.90 -0.39
N ASN A 61 -0.60 -1.11 0.07
CA ASN A 61 0.07 -1.31 1.35
C ASN A 61 0.29 0.01 2.07
N SER A 62 0.55 -0.06 3.37
CA SER A 62 0.93 1.11 4.15
C SER A 62 2.26 1.69 3.66
N GLN A 63 2.26 2.99 3.35
CA GLN A 63 3.39 3.67 2.74
C GLN A 63 3.50 5.09 3.29
N CYS A 64 4.69 5.49 3.77
CA CYS A 64 4.87 6.83 4.28
C CYS A 64 4.75 7.89 3.16
N ALA A 65 4.34 9.11 3.54
CA ALA A 65 4.08 10.18 2.59
C ALA A 65 5.30 10.52 1.70
N TYR A 66 6.50 10.52 2.27
CA TYR A 66 7.74 10.74 1.50
C TYR A 66 7.92 9.67 0.41
N CYS A 67 7.76 8.39 0.76
CA CYS A 67 7.93 7.28 -0.18
C CYS A 67 6.85 7.25 -1.25
N ASN A 68 5.60 7.51 -0.87
CA ASN A 68 4.46 7.50 -1.78
C ASN A 68 4.49 8.71 -2.73
N LEU A 69 4.67 9.92 -2.17
CA LEU A 69 4.52 11.16 -2.92
C LEU A 69 5.84 11.64 -3.53
N MET A 70 6.92 11.74 -2.74
CA MET A 70 8.19 12.34 -3.19
C MET A 70 9.02 11.40 -4.06
N LEU A 71 8.99 10.09 -3.76
CA LEU A 71 9.68 9.07 -4.57
C LEU A 71 8.75 8.39 -5.58
N HIS A 72 7.53 8.90 -5.75
CA HIS A 72 6.52 8.34 -6.65
C HIS A 72 6.34 6.83 -6.50
N GLY A 73 6.34 6.35 -5.25
CA GLY A 73 6.17 4.94 -4.91
C GLY A 73 7.43 4.07 -5.02
N ASN A 74 8.55 4.57 -5.56
CA ASN A 74 9.81 3.82 -5.78
C ASN A 74 9.56 2.37 -6.22
N GLN A 75 9.11 2.21 -7.47
CA GLN A 75 8.58 0.94 -8.01
C GLN A 75 9.49 -0.26 -7.80
N TYR A 76 10.80 -0.09 -7.96
CA TYR A 76 11.76 -1.19 -7.76
C TYR A 76 11.81 -1.65 -6.30
N ALA A 77 11.92 -0.73 -5.35
CA ALA A 77 11.94 -1.06 -3.92
C ALA A 77 10.59 -1.63 -3.46
N TYR A 78 9.49 -1.08 -3.97
CA TYR A 78 8.15 -1.58 -3.68
C TYR A 78 7.98 -3.02 -4.21
N GLY A 79 8.34 -3.29 -5.46
CA GLY A 79 8.21 -4.63 -6.05
C GLY A 79 8.97 -5.71 -5.27
N LYS A 80 10.18 -5.40 -4.75
CA LYS A 80 10.90 -6.29 -3.83
C LYS A 80 10.12 -6.54 -2.55
N ALA A 81 9.67 -5.46 -1.90
CA ALA A 81 8.92 -5.56 -0.65
C ALA A 81 7.60 -6.31 -0.78
N ILE A 82 6.92 -6.22 -1.94
CA ILE A 82 5.73 -7.04 -2.23
C ILE A 82 6.09 -8.52 -2.26
N ASN A 83 7.18 -8.88 -2.94
CA ASN A 83 7.61 -10.27 -3.01
C ASN A 83 8.05 -10.79 -1.64
N ASP A 84 8.66 -9.95 -0.81
CA ASP A 84 9.05 -10.31 0.56
C ASP A 84 7.81 -10.49 1.46
N LYS A 85 6.78 -9.66 1.30
CA LYS A 85 5.56 -9.67 2.13
C LYS A 85 4.57 -10.77 1.74
N TYR A 86 4.31 -10.94 0.44
CA TYR A 86 3.24 -11.80 -0.08
C TYR A 86 3.75 -13.08 -0.76
N GLY A 87 5.06 -13.22 -0.91
CA GLY A 87 5.69 -14.36 -1.55
C GLY A 87 6.24 -14.03 -2.94
N LYS A 88 7.14 -14.90 -3.40
CA LYS A 88 7.89 -14.69 -4.64
C LYS A 88 6.95 -14.56 -5.84
N SER A 89 7.27 -13.63 -6.74
CA SER A 89 6.54 -13.36 -8.00
C SER A 89 5.12 -12.79 -7.85
N VAL A 90 4.72 -12.32 -6.66
CA VAL A 90 3.46 -11.58 -6.51
C VAL A 90 3.52 -10.27 -7.28
N ALA A 91 4.66 -9.57 -7.23
CA ALA A 91 4.83 -8.33 -7.99
C ALA A 91 4.63 -8.55 -9.50
N ASP A 92 5.12 -9.67 -10.04
CA ASP A 92 5.00 -10.01 -11.46
C ASP A 92 3.54 -10.32 -11.85
N LYS A 93 2.75 -10.88 -10.94
CA LYS A 93 1.32 -11.19 -11.17
C LYS A 93 0.42 -9.96 -11.18
N LEU A 94 0.87 -8.86 -10.58
CA LEU A 94 0.12 -7.61 -10.50
C LEU A 94 0.33 -6.70 -11.73
N ILE A 95 1.39 -6.95 -12.51
CA ILE A 95 1.78 -6.17 -13.70
C ILE A 95 0.90 -6.50 -14.90
#